data_AF-A0A1F6VFE3-F1
#
_entry.id   AF-A0A1F6VFE3-F1
#
_cell.length_a   1.000
_cell.length_b   1.000
_cell.length_c   1.000
_cell.angle_alpha   90.00
_cell.angle_beta   90.00
_cell.angle_gamma   90.00
#
_symmetry.space_group_name_H-M   'P 1'
#
loop_
_entity.id
_entity.type
_entity.pdbx_description
1 polymer ?
#
loop_
_entity_poly.entity_id
_entity_poly.type
_entity_poly.pdbx_seq_one_letter_code
_entity_poly.pdbx_strand_id
1 'polypeptide(L)'
;MSIEENIPLQNLRPPQESTAPKQEKGEKLKIKVLLLDDDEAMRMLSALVLKDMGCSVEEFEDGNKLIEKFKQAKPNEYGLLISDKDMPKSIDGVEVLTAIHSIDSKLPLILYTGGLISSQLEEAVGHLGGVCLQKPFKIEQLQEKVGQALSKTRG
;
A
#
# COMPACT_ATOMS: atom_id res chain seq x y z
N MET A 1 -62.23 32.38 30.56
CA MET A 1 -60.87 31.90 30.89
C MET A 1 -60.98 30.39 30.90
N SER A 2 -60.40 29.63 29.97
CA SER A 2 -59.09 29.81 29.32
C SER A 2 -59.15 29.46 27.83
N ILE A 3 -58.29 30.14 27.10
CA ILE A 3 -58.07 30.15 25.65
C ILE A 3 -57.45 28.82 25.18
N GLU A 4 -57.98 28.26 24.09
CA GLU A 4 -57.37 27.18 23.31
C GLU A 4 -56.19 27.76 22.52
N GLU A 5 -54.96 27.41 22.90
CA GLU A 5 -53.78 27.72 22.08
C GLU A 5 -53.60 26.67 20.99
N ASN A 6 -53.94 27.09 19.77
CA ASN A 6 -53.68 26.40 18.52
C ASN A 6 -52.17 26.49 18.20
N ILE A 7 -51.40 25.42 18.42
CA ILE A 7 -49.96 25.38 18.12
C ILE A 7 -49.76 25.04 16.62
N PRO A 8 -49.08 25.88 15.82
CA PRO A 8 -48.82 25.58 14.40
C PRO A 8 -47.78 24.47 14.23
N LEU A 9 -48.14 23.41 13.48
CA LEU A 9 -47.23 22.38 12.97
C LEU A 9 -46.35 22.93 11.82
N GLN A 10 -45.45 23.87 12.10
CA GLN A 10 -44.46 24.32 11.14
C GLN A 10 -43.16 24.69 11.85
N ASN A 11 -42.26 23.72 12.03
CA ASN A 11 -40.78 23.89 12.09
C ASN A 11 -40.04 22.60 12.47
N LEU A 12 -40.31 21.49 11.78
CA LEU A 12 -39.33 20.40 11.74
C LEU A 12 -38.27 20.76 10.70
N ARG A 13 -37.25 21.53 11.12
CA ARG A 13 -35.98 21.54 10.39
C ARG A 13 -35.41 20.12 10.46
N PRO A 14 -34.95 19.52 9.35
CA PRO A 14 -34.19 18.28 9.44
C PRO A 14 -32.98 18.50 10.37
N PRO A 15 -32.51 17.45 11.07
CA PRO A 15 -31.33 17.56 11.92
C PRO A 15 -30.21 18.20 11.11
N GLN A 16 -29.68 19.33 11.59
CA GLN A 16 -28.47 19.88 11.00
C GLN A 16 -27.37 18.85 11.22
N GLU A 17 -26.95 18.21 10.13
CA GLU A 17 -25.75 17.38 10.12
C GLU A 17 -24.62 18.21 10.71
N SER A 18 -24.16 17.73 11.86
CA SER A 18 -23.01 18.24 12.58
C SER A 18 -21.84 18.42 11.61
N THR A 19 -21.44 19.68 11.42
CA THR A 19 -20.22 20.07 10.73
C THR A 19 -19.03 19.64 11.59
N ALA A 20 -18.68 18.35 11.53
CA ALA A 20 -17.34 17.92 11.86
C ALA A 20 -16.38 18.47 10.79
N PRO A 21 -15.20 18.99 11.16
CA PRO A 21 -14.24 19.48 10.18
C PRO A 21 -13.84 18.30 9.28
N LYS A 22 -14.22 18.39 8.00
CA LYS A 22 -13.84 17.45 6.95
C LYS A 22 -12.33 17.60 6.78
N GLN A 23 -11.58 16.70 7.41
CA GLN A 23 -10.12 16.70 7.41
C GLN A 23 -9.59 16.86 5.99
N GLU A 24 -8.59 17.73 5.87
CA GLU A 24 -7.95 18.17 4.66
C GLU A 24 -7.54 16.96 3.80
N LYS A 25 -8.05 16.90 2.56
CA LYS A 25 -7.56 15.97 1.54
C LYS A 25 -6.11 16.36 1.24
N GLY A 26 -5.16 15.77 1.97
CA GLY A 26 -3.80 15.65 1.49
C GLY A 26 -3.83 15.06 0.08
N GLU A 27 -3.00 15.60 -0.82
CA GLU A 27 -2.90 15.13 -2.19
C GLU A 27 -2.83 13.60 -2.20
N LYS A 28 -3.87 12.93 -2.72
CA LYS A 28 -3.84 11.48 -2.90
C LYS A 28 -2.61 11.17 -3.75
N LEU A 29 -1.61 10.53 -3.15
CA LEU A 29 -0.44 10.05 -3.85
C LEU A 29 -0.93 9.12 -4.97
N LYS A 30 -0.89 9.58 -6.24
CA LYS A 30 -1.17 8.73 -7.41
C LYS A 30 0.01 7.80 -7.66
N ILE A 31 0.36 6.98 -6.66
CA ILE A 31 1.40 5.98 -6.75
C ILE A 31 0.78 4.72 -7.33
N LYS A 32 1.42 4.16 -8.34
CA LYS A 32 1.10 2.83 -8.86
C LYS A 32 2.04 1.82 -8.22
N VAL A 33 1.47 0.88 -7.50
CA VAL A 33 2.15 -0.14 -6.71
C VAL A 33 2.10 -1.46 -7.46
N LEU A 34 3.24 -2.12 -7.58
CA LEU A 34 3.31 -3.53 -7.92
C LEU A 34 3.21 -4.35 -6.63
N LEU A 35 2.23 -5.23 -6.54
CA LEU A 35 2.04 -6.10 -5.39
C LEU A 35 2.19 -7.55 -5.83
N LEU A 36 3.18 -8.25 -5.27
CA LEU A 36 3.42 -9.67 -5.48
C LEU A 36 3.19 -10.45 -4.18
N ASP A 37 2.25 -11.40 -4.21
CA ASP A 37 1.98 -12.32 -3.11
C ASP A 37 1.28 -13.54 -3.72
N ASP A 38 1.73 -14.77 -3.48
CA ASP A 38 1.13 -15.96 -4.09
C ASP A 38 -0.14 -16.44 -3.36
N ASP A 39 -0.37 -15.96 -2.14
CA ASP A 39 -1.62 -16.16 -1.41
C ASP A 39 -2.67 -15.14 -1.85
N GLU A 40 -3.74 -15.62 -2.48
CA GLU A 40 -4.82 -14.78 -3.02
C GLU A 40 -5.51 -13.92 -1.95
N ALA A 41 -5.76 -14.48 -0.76
CA ALA A 41 -6.46 -13.76 0.31
C ALA A 41 -5.58 -12.64 0.87
N MET A 42 -4.29 -12.91 1.09
CA MET A 42 -3.33 -11.91 1.55
C MET A 42 -3.06 -10.84 0.50
N ARG A 43 -2.99 -11.21 -0.78
CA ARG A 43 -2.85 -10.27 -1.90
C ARG A 43 -4.05 -9.33 -1.96
N MET A 44 -5.28 -9.86 -1.92
CA MET A 44 -6.50 -9.05 -1.92
C MET A 44 -6.58 -8.10 -0.72
N LEU A 45 -6.24 -8.58 0.48
CA LEU A 45 -6.24 -7.76 1.69
C LEU A 45 -5.21 -6.61 1.58
N SER A 46 -3.99 -6.93 1.16
CA SER A 46 -2.93 -5.93 1.00
C SER A 46 -3.31 -4.89 -0.07
N ALA A 47 -3.86 -5.33 -1.20
CA ALA A 47 -4.35 -4.45 -2.25
C ALA A 47 -5.47 -3.52 -1.76
N LEU A 48 -6.40 -4.03 -0.94
CA LEU A 48 -7.48 -3.23 -0.35
C LEU A 48 -6.91 -2.10 0.53
N VAL A 49 -5.96 -2.43 1.41
CA VAL A 49 -5.32 -1.43 2.29
C VAL A 49 -4.55 -0.38 1.49
N LEU A 50 -3.78 -0.79 0.49
CA LEU A 50 -3.04 0.13 -0.38
C LEU A 50 -3.98 1.05 -1.19
N LYS A 51 -5.12 0.53 -1.67
CA LYS A 51 -6.14 1.31 -2.37
C LYS A 51 -6.79 2.33 -1.43
N ASP A 52 -7.05 1.98 -0.17
CA ASP A 52 -7.56 2.90 0.85
C ASP A 52 -6.57 4.05 1.15
N MET A 53 -5.26 3.75 1.13
CA MET A 53 -4.19 4.75 1.20
C MET A 53 -4.11 5.68 -0.04
N GLY A 54 -4.91 5.42 -1.08
CA GLY A 54 -4.97 6.23 -2.30
C GLY A 54 -4.06 5.75 -3.44
N CYS A 55 -3.39 4.60 -3.27
CA CYS A 55 -2.58 4.00 -4.33
C CYS A 55 -3.46 3.32 -5.40
N SER A 56 -2.93 3.23 -6.62
CA SER A 56 -3.37 2.23 -7.60
C SER A 56 -2.49 0.99 -7.44
N VAL A 57 -3.06 -0.20 -7.58
CA VAL A 57 -2.34 -1.46 -7.33
C VAL A 57 -2.49 -2.36 -8.55
N GLU A 58 -1.38 -2.88 -9.05
CA GLU A 58 -1.32 -3.95 -10.04
C GLU A 58 -0.81 -5.21 -9.31
N GLU A 59 -1.64 -6.25 -9.30
CA GLU A 59 -1.49 -7.43 -8.45
C GLU A 59 -0.92 -8.61 -9.25
N PHE A 60 0.02 -9.34 -8.66
CA PHE A 60 0.71 -10.49 -9.25
C PHE A 60 0.78 -11.64 -8.25
N GLU A 61 0.66 -12.86 -8.76
CA GLU A 61 0.91 -14.10 -8.02
C GLU A 61 2.24 -14.76 -8.43
N ASP A 62 2.88 -14.25 -9.50
CA ASP A 62 4.07 -14.83 -10.11
C ASP A 62 5.10 -13.73 -10.39
N GLY A 63 6.27 -13.86 -9.77
CA GLY A 63 7.37 -12.91 -9.90
C GLY A 63 7.88 -12.76 -11.33
N ASN A 64 7.84 -13.82 -12.15
CA ASN A 64 8.30 -13.74 -13.53
C ASN A 64 7.39 -12.84 -14.37
N LYS A 65 6.07 -12.99 -14.22
CA LYS A 65 5.08 -12.14 -14.90
C LYS A 65 5.22 -10.68 -14.46
N LEU A 66 5.51 -10.43 -13.19
CA LEU A 66 5.78 -9.08 -12.68
C LEU A 66 7.03 -8.48 -13.34
N ILE A 67 8.13 -9.23 -13.39
CA ILE A 67 9.38 -8.75 -14.02
C ILE A 67 9.16 -8.46 -15.50
N GLU A 68 8.49 -9.35 -16.22
CA GLU A 68 8.14 -9.14 -17.64
C GLU A 68 7.29 -7.89 -17.83
N LYS A 69 6.29 -7.69 -16.97
CA LYS A 69 5.46 -6.49 -16.98
C LYS A 69 6.28 -5.23 -16.73
N PHE A 70 7.19 -5.26 -15.74
CA PHE A 70 8.02 -4.11 -15.41
C PHE A 70 8.95 -3.72 -16.55
N LYS A 71 9.56 -4.70 -17.24
CA LYS A 71 10.40 -4.46 -18.42
C LYS A 71 9.67 -3.77 -19.57
N GLN A 72 8.35 -3.94 -19.67
CA GLN A 72 7.52 -3.33 -20.71
C GLN A 72 6.93 -1.97 -20.29
N ALA A 73 7.09 -1.59 -19.02
CA ALA A 73 6.51 -0.39 -18.47
C ALA A 73 7.25 0.87 -18.92
N LYS A 74 6.54 1.99 -18.90
CA LYS A 74 7.18 3.28 -19.16
C LYS A 74 8.09 3.66 -17.97
N PRO A 75 9.16 4.44 -18.20
CA PRO A 75 9.95 4.99 -17.11
C PRO A 75 9.06 5.71 -16.09
N ASN A 76 9.29 5.46 -14.79
CA ASN A 76 8.51 6.01 -13.67
C ASN A 76 7.00 5.68 -13.68
N GLU A 77 6.57 4.63 -14.39
CA GLU A 77 5.17 4.19 -14.36
C GLU A 77 4.77 3.64 -12.97
N TYR A 78 5.69 2.98 -12.29
CA TYR A 78 5.50 2.47 -10.93
C TYR A 78 6.29 3.31 -9.94
N GLY A 79 5.73 3.47 -8.74
CA GLY A 79 6.37 4.20 -7.65
C GLY A 79 6.73 3.34 -6.44
N LEU A 80 6.37 2.06 -6.44
CA LEU A 80 6.67 1.13 -5.35
C LEU A 80 6.49 -0.32 -5.81
N LEU A 81 7.40 -1.19 -5.39
CA LEU A 81 7.22 -2.64 -5.41
C LEU A 81 7.09 -3.18 -3.99
N ILE A 82 6.07 -3.99 -3.76
CA ILE A 82 5.89 -4.81 -2.57
C ILE A 82 5.91 -6.27 -3.01
N SER A 83 6.79 -7.07 -2.42
CA SER A 83 6.90 -8.51 -2.70
C SER A 83 6.80 -9.31 -1.42
N ASP A 84 5.99 -10.36 -1.42
CA ASP A 84 6.16 -11.45 -0.48
C ASP A 84 7.49 -12.17 -0.73
N LYS A 85 8.12 -12.64 0.34
CA LYS A 85 9.40 -13.34 0.29
C LYS A 85 9.20 -14.81 -0.07
N ASP A 86 8.25 -15.48 0.57
CA ASP A 86 8.19 -16.93 0.62
C ASP A 86 7.11 -17.44 -0.33
N MET A 87 7.43 -17.47 -1.63
CA MET A 87 6.54 -17.93 -2.68
C MET A 87 6.93 -19.33 -3.17
N PRO A 88 6.30 -20.43 -2.71
CA PRO A 88 6.68 -21.80 -3.06
C PRO A 88 6.57 -22.17 -4.55
N LYS A 89 5.85 -21.38 -5.35
CA LYS A 89 5.54 -21.68 -6.77
C LYS A 89 6.26 -20.79 -7.78
N SER A 90 7.05 -19.81 -7.34
CA SER A 90 7.73 -18.84 -8.20
C SER A 90 9.17 -18.61 -7.72
N ILE A 91 9.85 -17.64 -8.32
CA ILE A 91 11.15 -17.15 -7.85
C ILE A 91 11.00 -16.46 -6.48
N ASP A 92 12.05 -16.44 -5.67
CA ASP A 92 12.02 -15.85 -4.32
C ASP A 92 11.82 -14.33 -4.39
N GLY A 93 11.11 -13.75 -3.43
CA GLY A 93 10.84 -12.31 -3.41
C GLY A 93 12.10 -11.44 -3.46
N VAL A 94 13.19 -11.87 -2.80
CA VAL A 94 14.48 -11.15 -2.86
C VAL A 94 15.06 -11.18 -4.28
N GLU A 95 14.89 -12.27 -5.03
CA GLU A 95 15.32 -12.36 -6.42
C GLU A 95 14.51 -11.40 -7.30
N VAL A 96 13.19 -11.30 -7.07
CA VAL A 96 12.33 -10.31 -7.75
C VAL A 96 12.80 -8.89 -7.47
N LEU A 97 13.02 -8.56 -6.18
CA LEU A 97 13.53 -7.23 -5.79
C LEU A 97 14.86 -6.93 -6.48
N THR A 98 15.78 -7.89 -6.50
CA THR A 98 17.10 -7.75 -7.13
C THR A 98 17.00 -7.52 -8.64
N ALA A 99 16.14 -8.28 -9.32
CA ALA A 99 15.91 -8.15 -10.75
C ALA A 99 15.33 -6.78 -11.11
N ILE A 100 14.37 -6.29 -10.31
CA ILE A 100 13.74 -4.98 -10.52
C ILE A 100 14.72 -3.84 -10.20
N HIS A 101 15.47 -3.94 -9.10
CA HIS A 101 16.50 -2.97 -8.74
C HIS A 101 17.58 -2.83 -9.82
N SER A 102 17.93 -3.92 -10.51
CA SER A 102 18.89 -3.91 -11.62
C SER A 102 18.38 -3.16 -12.85
N ILE A 103 17.06 -3.02 -13.00
CA ILE A 103 16.41 -2.29 -14.09
C ILE A 103 16.16 -0.83 -13.68
N ASP A 104 15.68 -0.61 -12.46
CA ASP A 104 15.45 0.71 -11.87
C ASP A 104 15.87 0.71 -10.40
N SER A 105 17.08 1.19 -10.15
CA SER A 105 17.66 1.25 -8.80
C SER A 105 17.04 2.31 -7.90
N LYS A 106 16.16 3.16 -8.44
CA LYS A 106 15.48 4.22 -7.68
C LYS A 106 14.10 3.81 -7.21
N LEU A 107 13.52 2.75 -7.78
CA LEU A 107 12.20 2.27 -7.38
C LEU A 107 12.23 1.86 -5.90
N PRO A 108 11.36 2.45 -5.05
CA PRO A 108 11.17 1.99 -3.68
C PRO A 108 10.76 0.52 -3.62
N LEU A 109 11.37 -0.24 -2.70
CA LEU A 109 11.14 -1.68 -2.55
C LEU A 109 10.72 -2.02 -1.11
N ILE A 110 9.75 -2.92 -0.97
CA ILE A 110 9.40 -3.51 0.32
C ILE A 110 9.30 -5.03 0.17
N LEU A 111 9.94 -5.75 1.10
CA LEU A 111 9.83 -7.19 1.24
C LEU A 111 8.92 -7.54 2.43
N TYR A 112 7.86 -8.30 2.20
CA TYR A 112 7.05 -8.92 3.26
C TYR A 112 7.51 -10.35 3.51
N THR A 113 7.59 -10.77 4.76
CA THR A 113 7.99 -12.15 5.09
C THR A 113 7.17 -12.69 6.26
N GLY A 114 6.76 -13.96 6.17
CA GLY A 114 6.18 -14.70 7.30
C GLY A 114 7.23 -15.16 8.31
N GLY A 115 8.49 -15.27 7.88
CA GLY A 115 9.61 -15.64 8.73
C GLY A 115 10.11 -14.49 9.60
N LEU A 116 11.01 -14.82 10.54
CA LEU A 116 11.76 -13.81 11.27
C LEU A 116 12.66 -13.04 10.31
N ILE A 117 12.67 -11.71 10.42
CA ILE A 117 13.65 -10.88 9.71
C ILE A 117 14.99 -11.06 10.41
N SER A 118 15.91 -11.78 9.76
CA SER A 118 17.29 -11.87 10.23
C SER A 118 18.06 -10.60 9.85
N SER A 119 19.15 -10.32 10.57
CA SER A 119 20.03 -9.20 10.23
C SER A 119 20.59 -9.32 8.81
N GLN A 120 20.87 -10.55 8.34
CA GLN A 120 21.34 -10.77 6.97
C GLN A 120 20.28 -10.44 5.92
N LEU A 121 19.01 -10.77 6.18
CA LEU A 121 17.91 -10.46 5.27
C LEU A 121 17.69 -8.95 5.20
N GLU A 122 17.69 -8.28 6.35
CA GLU A 122 17.52 -6.83 6.42
C GLU A 122 18.67 -6.08 5.75
N GLU A 123 19.91 -6.55 5.91
CA GLU A 123 21.08 -6.01 5.21
C GLU A 123 20.98 -6.23 3.69
N ALA A 124 20.61 -7.43 3.24
CA ALA A 124 20.47 -7.74 1.82
C ALA A 124 19.41 -6.86 1.14
N VAL A 125 18.24 -6.72 1.76
CA VAL A 125 17.17 -5.83 1.26
C VAL A 125 17.58 -4.36 1.36
N GLY A 126 18.29 -3.98 2.42
CA GLY A 126 18.81 -2.63 2.61
C GLY A 126 19.82 -2.20 1.54
N HIS A 127 20.67 -3.11 1.06
CA HIS A 127 21.59 -2.86 -0.06
C HIS A 127 20.87 -2.54 -1.39
N LEU A 128 19.63 -3.01 -1.55
CA LEU A 128 18.77 -2.68 -2.70
C LEU A 128 17.99 -1.37 -2.49
N GLY A 129 18.21 -0.66 -1.37
CA GLY A 129 17.42 0.50 -0.97
C GLY A 129 16.05 0.16 -0.40
N GLY A 130 15.75 -1.13 -0.20
CA GLY A 130 14.46 -1.60 0.27
C GLY A 130 14.30 -1.57 1.80
N VAL A 131 13.12 -2.01 2.26
CA VAL A 131 12.82 -2.25 3.67
C VAL A 131 12.07 -3.56 3.86
N CYS A 132 12.23 -4.20 5.02
CA CYS A 132 11.48 -5.40 5.39
C CYS A 132 10.26 -5.07 6.25
N LEU A 133 9.20 -5.87 6.12
CA LEU A 133 8.04 -5.91 7.02
C LEU A 133 7.67 -7.37 7.33
N GLN A 134 7.53 -7.67 8.61
CA GLN A 134 7.22 -9.03 9.07
C GLN A 134 5.71 -9.23 9.16
N LYS A 135 5.21 -10.37 8.66
CA LYS A 135 3.83 -10.84 8.83
C LYS A 135 3.69 -11.60 10.17
N PRO A 136 2.53 -11.51 10.86
CA PRO A 136 1.43 -10.61 10.57
C PRO A 136 1.80 -9.17 10.94
N PHE A 137 1.34 -8.21 10.13
CA PHE A 137 1.49 -6.78 10.38
C PHE A 137 0.14 -6.09 10.50
N LYS A 138 0.10 -4.99 11.25
CA LYS A 138 -1.05 -4.09 11.28
C LYS A 138 -1.03 -3.15 10.08
N ILE A 139 -2.18 -2.58 9.76
CA ILE A 139 -2.33 -1.59 8.67
C ILE A 139 -1.38 -0.41 8.88
N GLU A 140 -1.22 0.06 10.13
CA GLU A 140 -0.37 1.20 10.45
C GLU A 140 1.11 0.89 10.16
N GLN A 141 1.55 -0.35 10.37
CA GLN A 141 2.92 -0.78 10.07
C GLN A 141 3.18 -0.82 8.55
N LEU A 142 2.17 -1.25 7.78
CA LEU A 142 2.21 -1.18 6.33
C LEU A 142 2.32 0.28 5.86
N GLN A 143 1.48 1.17 6.39
CA GLN A 143 1.51 2.59 6.09
C GLN A 143 2.87 3.23 6.39
N GLU A 144 3.44 2.92 7.57
CA GLU A 144 4.75 3.40 7.99
C GLU A 144 5.84 2.95 7.03
N LYS A 145 5.88 1.66 6.66
CA LYS A 145 6.89 1.12 5.74
C LYS A 145 6.78 1.67 4.33
N VAL A 146 5.57 1.88 3.84
CA VAL A 146 5.32 2.56 2.57
C VAL A 146 5.85 4.00 2.62
N GLY A 147 5.55 4.75 3.69
CA GLY A 147 6.08 6.09 3.89
C GLY A 147 7.62 6.12 3.94
N GLN A 148 8.21 5.19 4.68
CA GLN A 148 9.67 5.02 4.77
C GLN A 148 10.29 4.74 3.39
N ALA A 149 9.77 3.77 2.64
CA ALA A 149 10.28 3.42 1.32
C ALA A 149 10.21 4.60 0.35
N LEU A 150 9.08 5.32 0.32
CA LEU A 150 8.87 6.46 -0.59
C LEU A 150 9.73 7.69 -0.25
N SER A 151 10.08 7.89 1.02
CA SER A 151 10.92 9.00 1.47
C SER A 151 12.37 8.89 1.00
N LYS A 152 12.92 7.67 0.92
CA LYS A 152 14.32 7.42 0.54
C LYS A 152 14.64 7.78 -0.92
N THR A 153 13.65 7.72 -1.80
CA THR A 153 13.81 8.02 -3.24
C THR A 153 13.72 9.51 -3.58
N ARG A 154 13.30 10.36 -2.64
CA ARG A 154 13.19 11.82 -2.83
C ARG A 154 14.43 12.61 -2.39
N GLY A 155 15.52 11.93 -2.00
CA GLY A 155 16.79 12.51 -1.57
C GLY A 155 17.85 12.55 -2.67
#